data_AF-A0A4P5VFL8-F1
#
_entry.id   AF-A0A4P5VFL8-F1
#
_cell.length_a   1.000
_cell.length_b   1.000
_cell.length_c   1.000
_cell.angle_alpha   90.00
_cell.angle_beta   90.00
_cell.angle_gamma   90.00
#
_symmetry.space_group_name_H-M   'P 1'
#
loop_
_entity.id
_entity.type
_entity.pdbx_description
1 polymer ?
#
loop_
_entity_poly.entity_id
_entity_poly.type
_entity_poly.pdbx_seq_one_letter_code
_entity_poly.pdbx_strand_id
1 'polypeptide(L)'
;MLENDLVEAIIGLPTDMFYNTGISTYIWILSNRKPAERKGKVQLIDASSFWQKMRKSLGSKRKELSPEHITEITRLFGNFEEAENDGKPISRLFCNEEFGYRTITVERPLQDEAGNVVLGQRGKAKDQPQADSSLRDTENVPLSEDVQTYFDREVLPHVSDAWIDHEKTKVGYEIPFNRHFYVFTPPRALDVIDAELKQVTDRILAMIGGLSG
;
A
#
# COMPACT_ATOMS: atom_id res chain seq x y z
N MET A 1 15.26 -7.35 -1.48
CA MET A 1 15.85 -6.12 -0.87
C MET A 1 15.42 -5.96 0.57
N LEU A 2 14.11 -6.01 0.87
CA LEU A 2 13.60 -6.06 2.24
C LEU A 2 14.05 -7.33 2.98
N GLU A 3 13.97 -8.49 2.35
CA GLU A 3 14.47 -9.77 2.90
C GLU A 3 15.95 -9.71 3.33
N ASN A 4 16.78 -8.99 2.57
CA ASN A 4 18.21 -8.81 2.86
C ASN A 4 18.49 -7.60 3.77
N ASP A 5 17.45 -7.02 4.37
CA ASP A 5 17.51 -5.84 5.23
C ASP A 5 18.24 -4.63 4.62
N LEU A 6 18.11 -4.42 3.31
CA LEU A 6 18.81 -3.35 2.60
C LEU A 6 18.05 -2.02 2.57
N VAL A 7 16.72 -2.05 2.67
CA VAL A 7 15.88 -0.84 2.54
C VAL A 7 15.76 -0.17 3.91
N GLU A 8 16.33 1.01 4.08
CA GLU A 8 16.31 1.74 5.35
C GLU A 8 15.13 2.71 5.44
N ALA A 9 14.83 3.41 4.34
CA ALA A 9 13.65 4.25 4.26
C ALA A 9 13.13 4.42 2.84
N ILE A 10 11.83 4.72 2.72
CA ILE A 10 11.19 5.14 1.48
C ILE A 10 10.46 6.46 1.76
N ILE A 11 10.76 7.47 0.94
CA ILE A 11 10.19 8.81 1.07
C ILE A 11 9.29 9.07 -0.13
N GLY A 12 7.99 9.22 0.09
CA GLY A 12 7.01 9.58 -0.93
C GLY A 12 7.00 11.08 -1.16
N LEU A 13 7.41 11.53 -2.34
CA LEU A 13 7.49 12.94 -2.69
C LEU A 13 6.16 13.49 -3.24
N PRO A 14 5.95 14.81 -3.18
CA PRO A 14 4.82 15.45 -3.84
C PRO A 14 4.80 15.13 -5.34
N THR A 15 3.59 14.96 -5.88
CA THR A 15 3.35 14.96 -7.33
C THR A 15 3.73 16.30 -7.94
N ASP A 16 3.84 16.39 -9.27
CA ASP A 16 4.17 17.64 -9.99
C ASP A 16 5.52 18.30 -9.61
N MET A 17 6.45 17.53 -9.01
CA MET A 17 7.81 17.97 -8.70
C MET A 17 8.79 17.79 -9.86
N PHE A 18 8.47 16.95 -10.84
CA PHE A 18 9.32 16.66 -11.98
C PHE A 18 8.60 16.99 -13.30
N TYR A 19 9.38 17.30 -14.32
CA TYR A 19 8.87 17.51 -15.66
C TYR A 19 8.39 16.16 -16.23
N ASN A 20 7.31 16.16 -17.00
CA ASN A 20 6.79 15.02 -17.76
C ASN A 20 6.10 13.89 -16.98
N THR A 21 5.96 13.98 -15.65
CA THR A 21 5.16 13.01 -14.89
C THR A 21 4.40 13.67 -13.74
N GLY A 22 3.10 13.34 -13.63
CA GLY A 22 2.24 13.69 -12.50
C GLY A 22 2.14 12.56 -11.45
N ILE A 23 2.91 11.48 -11.63
CA ILE A 23 2.87 10.31 -10.75
C ILE A 23 3.67 10.60 -9.48
N SER A 24 3.25 10.02 -8.35
CA SER A 24 4.00 10.04 -7.10
C SER A 24 5.40 9.47 -7.31
N THR A 25 6.41 10.20 -6.85
CA THR A 25 7.82 9.79 -6.96
C THR A 25 8.34 9.38 -5.60
N TYR A 26 9.27 8.43 -5.54
CA TYR A 26 9.81 7.93 -4.28
C TYR A 26 11.33 8.02 -4.26
N ILE A 27 11.90 8.36 -3.11
CA ILE A 27 13.32 8.22 -2.82
C ILE A 27 13.50 6.95 -1.98
N TRP A 28 14.36 6.06 -2.45
CA TRP A 28 14.73 4.84 -1.72
C TRP A 28 16.10 5.02 -1.09
N ILE A 29 16.17 4.88 0.23
CA ILE A 29 17.42 4.90 0.97
C ILE A 29 17.81 3.46 1.25
N LEU A 30 18.96 3.06 0.71
CA LEU A 30 19.48 1.70 0.80
C LEU A 30 20.80 1.70 1.56
N SER A 31 20.95 0.77 2.51
CA SER A 31 22.16 0.61 3.30
C SER A 31 22.39 -0.86 3.61
N ASN A 32 23.64 -1.31 3.46
CA ASN A 32 24.09 -2.62 3.92
C ASN A 32 24.73 -2.56 5.32
N ARG A 33 24.70 -1.39 5.97
CA ARG A 33 25.29 -1.11 7.29
C ARG A 33 24.34 -0.30 8.15
N LYS A 34 23.15 -0.84 8.38
CA LYS A 34 22.15 -0.21 9.23
C LYS A 34 22.62 -0.14 10.70
N PRO A 35 22.43 1.00 11.40
CA PRO A 35 22.54 1.09 12.85
C PRO A 35 21.67 0.04 13.54
N ALA A 36 22.05 -0.37 14.76
CA ALA A 36 21.39 -1.46 15.48
C ALA A 36 19.87 -1.24 15.64
N GLU A 37 19.45 -0.01 15.91
CA GLU A 37 18.04 0.36 16.08
C GLU A 37 17.18 0.24 14.81
N ARG A 38 17.80 0.25 13.63
CA ARG A 38 17.15 0.22 12.31
C ARG A 38 17.18 -1.15 11.63
N LYS A 39 17.93 -2.12 12.19
CA LYS A 39 18.02 -3.47 11.62
C LYS A 39 16.66 -4.16 11.67
N GLY A 40 16.32 -4.83 10.57
CA GLY A 40 15.02 -5.49 10.40
C GLY A 40 13.84 -4.53 10.25
N LYS A 41 14.11 -3.22 10.09
CA LYS A 41 13.07 -2.19 9.99
C LYS A 41 13.25 -1.32 8.75
N VAL A 42 12.13 -0.74 8.32
CA VAL A 42 12.07 0.29 7.30
C VAL A 42 11.20 1.45 7.79
N GLN A 43 11.66 2.66 7.53
CA GLN A 43 10.90 3.89 7.79
C GLN A 43 10.20 4.34 6.50
N LEU A 44 8.88 4.52 6.56
CA LEU A 44 8.15 5.18 5.49
C LEU A 44 7.94 6.65 5.88
N ILE A 45 8.19 7.58 4.95
CA ILE A 45 7.99 9.02 5.15
C ILE A 45 7.12 9.57 4.04
N ASP A 46 5.90 10.00 4.35
CA ASP A 46 5.01 10.67 3.40
C ASP A 46 5.32 12.17 3.37
N ALA A 47 6.10 12.57 2.37
CA ALA A 47 6.42 13.96 2.09
C ALA A 47 5.46 14.58 1.05
N SER A 48 4.33 13.97 0.71
CA SER A 48 3.44 14.44 -0.36
C SER A 48 2.88 15.86 -0.13
N SER A 49 2.75 16.28 1.13
CA SER A 49 2.33 17.63 1.52
C SER A 49 3.47 18.65 1.60
N PHE A 50 4.73 18.22 1.49
CA PHE A 50 5.91 19.05 1.67
C PHE A 50 6.24 19.75 0.36
N TRP A 51 5.57 20.86 0.06
CA TRP A 51 5.86 21.60 -1.16
C TRP A 51 5.47 23.06 -1.05
N GLN A 52 6.17 23.89 -1.81
CA GLN A 52 5.76 25.25 -2.12
C GLN A 52 5.52 25.39 -3.62
N LYS A 53 4.66 26.35 -3.98
CA LYS A 53 4.39 26.63 -5.39
C LYS A 53 5.64 27.25 -6.01
N MET A 54 6.06 26.72 -7.15
CA MET A 54 7.16 27.32 -7.91
C MET A 54 6.78 28.72 -8.40
N ARG A 55 7.75 29.65 -8.38
CA ARG A 55 7.57 31.01 -8.93
C ARG A 55 7.18 30.99 -10.41
N LYS A 56 7.79 30.09 -11.19
CA LYS A 56 7.47 29.87 -12.60
C LYS A 56 7.31 28.38 -12.84
N SER A 57 6.09 27.95 -13.12
CA SER A 57 5.81 26.57 -13.52
C SER A 57 6.45 26.25 -14.86
N LEU A 58 6.79 24.98 -15.06
CA LEU A 58 7.37 24.50 -16.30
C LEU A 58 6.71 23.18 -16.71
N GLY A 59 5.76 23.29 -17.64
CA GLY A 59 4.90 22.16 -18.01
C GLY A 59 4.07 21.66 -16.83
N SER A 60 4.12 20.35 -16.57
CA SER A 60 3.47 19.73 -15.40
C SER A 60 4.18 20.05 -14.08
N LYS A 61 5.45 20.47 -14.11
CA LYS A 61 6.19 20.78 -12.90
C LYS A 61 5.74 22.12 -12.31
N ARG A 62 5.15 22.06 -11.12
CA ARG A 62 4.55 23.23 -10.43
C ARG A 62 4.94 23.34 -8.97
N LYS A 63 5.50 22.28 -8.39
CA LYS A 63 5.83 22.17 -6.97
C LYS A 63 7.34 21.99 -6.78
N GLU A 64 7.84 22.51 -5.67
CA GLU A 64 9.23 22.30 -5.23
C GLU A 64 9.30 22.16 -3.71
N LEU A 65 10.34 21.47 -3.23
CA LEU A 65 10.68 21.45 -1.80
C LEU A 65 11.40 22.76 -1.45
N SER A 66 10.99 23.40 -0.36
CA SER A 66 11.76 24.50 0.23
C SER A 66 12.91 23.93 1.07
N PRO A 67 13.92 24.75 1.44
CA PRO A 67 14.96 24.34 2.37
C PRO A 67 14.38 23.77 3.69
N GLU A 68 13.32 24.37 4.21
CA GLU A 68 12.66 23.94 5.45
C GLU A 68 12.03 22.55 5.29
N HIS A 69 11.39 22.27 4.14
CA HIS A 69 10.87 20.94 3.84
C HIS A 69 11.98 19.88 3.80
N ILE A 70 13.12 20.20 3.18
CA ILE A 70 14.27 19.29 3.10
C ILE A 70 14.84 19.05 4.51
N THR A 71 14.98 20.10 5.32
CA THR A 71 15.43 19.99 6.71
C THR A 71 14.52 19.07 7.50
N GLU A 72 13.20 19.22 7.39
CA GLU A 72 12.26 18.40 8.13
C GLU A 72 12.28 16.94 7.69
N ILE A 73 12.28 16.66 6.39
CA ILE A 73 12.41 15.27 5.88
C ILE A 73 13.73 14.64 6.35
N THR A 74 14.83 15.40 6.32
CA THR A 74 16.14 14.93 6.79
C THR A 74 16.14 14.67 8.29
N ARG A 75 15.46 15.52 9.07
CA ARG A 75 15.30 15.36 10.52
C ARG A 75 14.49 14.11 10.85
N LEU A 76 13.33 13.93 10.22
CA LEU A 76 12.49 12.74 10.37
C LEU A 76 13.25 11.46 10.04
N PHE A 77 13.94 11.45 8.89
CA PHE A 77 14.77 10.33 8.51
C PHE A 77 15.90 10.10 9.51
N GLY A 78 16.63 11.13 9.92
CA GLY A 78 17.79 11.02 10.80
C GLY A 78 17.45 10.57 12.22
N ASN A 79 16.35 11.09 12.77
CA ASN A 79 15.89 10.75 14.12
C ASN A 79 15.26 9.36 14.24
N PHE A 80 14.86 8.74 13.11
CA PHE A 80 14.19 7.44 13.11
C PHE A 80 12.95 7.41 14.01
N GLU A 81 12.10 8.42 13.90
CA GLU A 81 10.90 8.58 14.74
C GLU A 81 9.61 8.51 13.91
N GLU A 82 8.54 8.04 14.54
CA GLU A 82 7.19 8.22 14.00
C GLU A 82 6.74 9.66 14.23
N ALA A 83 6.00 10.20 13.27
CA ALA A 83 5.56 11.58 13.32
C ALA A 83 4.22 11.75 12.60
N GLU A 84 3.47 12.75 13.04
CA GLU A 84 2.19 13.14 12.46
C GLU A 84 2.16 14.66 12.21
N ASN A 85 1.37 15.07 11.22
CA ASN A 85 1.08 16.47 10.93
C ASN A 85 -0.43 16.62 10.73
N ASP A 86 -1.07 17.51 11.49
CA ASP A 86 -2.53 17.72 11.49
C ASP A 86 -3.35 16.42 11.62
N GLY A 87 -2.91 15.51 12.51
CA GLY A 87 -3.55 14.21 12.74
C GLY A 87 -3.39 13.21 11.60
N LYS A 88 -2.49 13.47 10.64
CA LYS A 88 -2.10 12.52 9.60
C LYS A 88 -0.69 12.03 9.85
N PRO A 89 -0.43 10.71 9.84
CA PRO A 89 0.94 10.22 9.90
C PRO A 89 1.75 10.74 8.71
N ILE A 90 2.99 11.13 8.98
CA ILE A 90 3.96 11.56 7.97
C ILE A 90 5.26 10.76 8.08
N SER A 91 5.52 10.10 9.21
CA SER A 91 6.57 9.09 9.34
C SER A 91 6.09 7.90 10.16
N ARG A 92 6.38 6.69 9.69
CA ARG A 92 5.98 5.43 10.33
C ARG A 92 7.11 4.41 10.25
N LEU A 93 7.23 3.59 11.28
CA LEU A 93 8.25 2.55 11.39
C LEU A 93 7.61 1.17 11.28
N PHE A 94 8.19 0.31 10.46
CA PHE A 94 7.68 -1.03 10.22
C PHE A 94 8.80 -2.05 10.29
N CYS A 95 8.47 -3.25 10.76
CA CYS A 95 9.33 -4.42 10.60
C CYS A 95 9.30 -4.90 9.14
N ASN A 96 10.41 -5.42 8.63
CA ASN A 96 10.50 -5.88 7.23
C ASN A 96 9.49 -6.98 6.91
N GLU A 97 9.19 -7.83 7.89
CA GLU A 97 8.24 -8.94 7.78
C GLU A 97 6.80 -8.48 7.54
N GLU A 98 6.44 -7.25 7.95
CA GLU A 98 5.10 -6.69 7.74
C GLU A 98 4.77 -6.47 6.26
N PHE A 99 5.80 -6.35 5.41
CA PHE A 99 5.63 -6.22 3.96
C PHE A 99 5.71 -7.55 3.23
N GLY A 100 6.05 -8.63 3.94
CA GLY A 100 6.21 -9.93 3.34
C GLY A 100 4.91 -10.73 3.31
N TYR A 101 4.76 -11.53 2.26
CA TYR A 101 3.69 -12.50 2.14
C TYR A 101 4.19 -13.79 1.50
N ARG A 102 3.43 -14.87 1.65
CA ARG A 102 3.56 -16.13 0.92
C ARG A 102 2.47 -16.18 -0.12
N THR A 103 2.83 -16.21 -1.41
CA THR A 103 1.91 -16.59 -2.47
C THR A 103 1.78 -18.11 -2.45
N ILE A 104 0.67 -18.60 -1.94
CA ILE A 104 0.33 -20.04 -1.99
C ILE A 104 -0.33 -20.36 -3.32
N THR A 105 -0.05 -21.54 -3.86
CA THR A 105 -0.77 -22.05 -5.03
C THR A 105 -1.90 -22.95 -4.54
N VAL A 106 -3.13 -22.55 -4.86
CA VAL A 106 -4.34 -23.29 -4.53
C VAL A 106 -4.66 -24.18 -5.73
N GLU A 107 -4.52 -25.49 -5.57
CA GLU A 107 -4.86 -26.47 -6.58
C GLU A 107 -6.25 -27.04 -6.30
N ARG A 108 -6.93 -27.41 -7.38
CA ARG A 108 -8.23 -28.10 -7.35
C ARG A 108 -8.15 -29.36 -8.20
N PRO A 109 -8.97 -30.38 -7.93
CA PRO A 109 -8.89 -31.63 -8.65
C PRO A 109 -9.46 -31.49 -10.06
N LEU A 110 -8.77 -32.10 -11.02
CA LEU A 110 -9.33 -32.37 -12.34
C LEU A 110 -10.45 -33.38 -12.20
N GLN A 111 -11.60 -33.06 -12.80
CA GLN A 111 -12.77 -33.93 -12.82
C GLN A 111 -13.00 -34.45 -14.23
N ASP A 112 -13.42 -35.70 -14.36
CA ASP A 112 -13.87 -36.28 -15.62
C ASP A 112 -15.29 -35.77 -16.01
N GLU A 113 -15.80 -36.19 -17.17
CA GLU A 113 -17.14 -35.80 -17.64
C GLU A 113 -18.27 -36.23 -16.68
N ALA A 114 -18.02 -37.21 -15.81
CA ALA A 114 -18.97 -37.69 -14.81
C ALA A 114 -18.79 -37.00 -13.45
N GLY A 115 -17.84 -36.06 -13.31
CA GLY A 115 -17.56 -35.32 -12.08
C GLY A 115 -16.67 -36.07 -11.10
N ASN A 116 -16.04 -37.18 -11.49
CA ASN A 116 -15.13 -37.91 -10.61
C ASN A 116 -13.72 -37.33 -10.67
N VAL A 117 -13.05 -37.30 -9.52
CA VAL A 117 -11.65 -36.86 -9.41
C VAL A 117 -10.73 -37.79 -10.20
N VAL A 118 -9.98 -37.21 -11.13
CA VAL A 118 -8.93 -37.91 -11.88
C VAL A 118 -7.70 -38.04 -10.98
N LEU A 119 -7.18 -39.26 -10.85
CA LEU A 119 -5.97 -39.54 -10.07
C LEU A 119 -4.74 -39.63 -10.97
N GLY A 120 -3.60 -39.15 -10.45
CA GLY A 120 -2.31 -39.28 -11.12
C GLY A 120 -1.94 -40.76 -11.31
N GLN A 121 -1.51 -41.12 -12.51
CA GLN A 121 -1.23 -42.52 -12.87
C GLN A 121 0.21 -42.96 -12.61
N ARG A 122 1.16 -42.02 -12.54
CA ARG A 122 2.61 -42.27 -12.45
C ARG A 122 3.34 -41.14 -11.73
N GLY A 123 4.55 -41.43 -11.23
CA GLY A 123 5.41 -40.45 -10.57
C GLY A 123 5.04 -40.20 -9.10
N LYS A 124 5.48 -39.06 -8.55
CA LYS A 124 5.22 -38.66 -7.15
C LYS A 124 3.74 -38.46 -6.83
N ALA A 125 2.93 -38.11 -7.83
CA ALA A 125 1.50 -37.87 -7.70
C ALA A 125 0.64 -39.12 -7.97
N LYS A 126 1.25 -40.32 -7.99
CA LYS A 126 0.49 -41.55 -8.22
C LYS A 126 -0.56 -41.73 -7.10
N ASP A 127 -1.80 -42.04 -7.49
CA ASP A 127 -2.95 -42.22 -6.60
C ASP A 127 -3.38 -40.94 -5.85
N GLN A 128 -2.80 -39.78 -6.18
CA GLN A 128 -3.21 -38.47 -5.66
C GLN A 128 -4.11 -37.74 -6.67
N PRO A 129 -5.00 -36.83 -6.22
CA PRO A 129 -5.77 -35.98 -7.12
C PRO A 129 -4.87 -35.25 -8.12
N GLN A 130 -5.17 -35.39 -9.40
CA GLN A 130 -4.50 -34.64 -10.45
C GLN A 130 -5.02 -33.20 -10.40
N ALA A 131 -4.13 -32.22 -10.37
CA ALA A 131 -4.52 -30.81 -10.38
C ALA A 131 -5.11 -30.38 -11.74
N ASP A 132 -6.20 -29.63 -11.71
CA ASP A 132 -6.76 -28.93 -12.87
C ASP A 132 -6.10 -27.55 -13.00
N SER A 133 -5.24 -27.39 -14.01
CA SER A 133 -4.56 -26.11 -14.26
C SER A 133 -5.51 -24.96 -14.61
N SER A 134 -6.74 -25.25 -15.07
CA SER A 134 -7.73 -24.22 -15.39
C SER A 134 -8.45 -23.67 -14.16
N LEU A 135 -8.45 -24.42 -13.06
CA LEU A 135 -9.07 -24.05 -11.79
C LEU A 135 -8.04 -23.63 -10.72
N ARG A 136 -6.75 -23.65 -11.05
CA ARG A 136 -5.67 -23.21 -10.17
C ARG A 136 -5.79 -21.72 -9.89
N ASP A 137 -5.59 -21.36 -8.63
CA ASP A 137 -5.52 -19.97 -8.20
C ASP A 137 -4.30 -19.73 -7.29
N THR A 138 -4.08 -18.49 -6.90
CA THR A 138 -3.05 -18.09 -5.94
C THR A 138 -3.59 -17.12 -4.92
N GLU A 139 -3.19 -17.31 -3.66
CA GLU A 139 -3.57 -16.45 -2.54
C GLU A 139 -2.31 -15.88 -1.87
N ASN A 140 -2.37 -14.64 -1.38
CA ASN A 140 -1.26 -14.01 -0.67
C ASN A 140 -1.53 -14.02 0.84
N VAL A 141 -0.78 -14.81 1.58
CA VAL A 141 -0.88 -14.93 3.05
C VAL A 141 0.22 -14.10 3.71
N PRO A 142 -0.06 -13.16 4.63
CA PRO A 142 0.96 -12.41 5.34
C PRO A 142 2.02 -13.30 6.00
N LEU A 143 3.29 -12.85 6.06
CA LEU A 143 4.35 -13.67 6.68
C LEU A 143 4.12 -13.95 8.17
N SER A 144 3.40 -13.05 8.85
CA SER A 144 3.01 -13.15 10.26
C SER A 144 1.90 -14.16 10.54
N GLU A 145 1.23 -14.68 9.51
CA GLU A 145 0.13 -15.64 9.64
C GLU A 145 0.56 -17.04 9.19
N ASP A 146 0.01 -18.05 9.85
CA ASP A 146 0.16 -19.44 9.44
C ASP A 146 -0.67 -19.73 8.18
N VAL A 147 -0.03 -20.38 7.21
CA VAL A 147 -0.62 -20.65 5.89
C VAL A 147 -1.83 -21.57 6.00
N GLN A 148 -1.77 -22.62 6.81
CA GLN A 148 -2.88 -23.56 6.94
C GLN A 148 -4.08 -22.90 7.60
N THR A 149 -3.84 -22.10 8.64
CA THR A 149 -4.88 -21.34 9.35
C THR A 149 -5.60 -20.36 8.42
N TYR A 150 -4.88 -19.63 7.57
CA TYR A 150 -5.49 -18.76 6.56
C TYR A 150 -6.30 -19.58 5.55
N PHE A 151 -5.73 -20.68 5.04
CA PHE A 151 -6.37 -21.52 4.04
C PHE A 151 -7.68 -22.14 4.54
N ASP A 152 -7.71 -22.63 5.78
CA ASP A 152 -8.90 -23.21 6.39
C ASP A 152 -10.00 -22.16 6.62
N ARG A 153 -9.62 -20.90 6.89
CA ARG A 153 -10.54 -19.79 7.17
C ARG A 153 -11.08 -19.14 5.91
N GLU A 154 -10.23 -18.90 4.93
CA GLU A 154 -10.55 -18.05 3.76
C GLU A 154 -10.76 -18.85 2.48
N VAL A 155 -10.18 -20.07 2.33
CA VAL A 155 -10.26 -20.83 1.07
C VAL A 155 -11.24 -21.99 1.18
N LEU A 156 -11.06 -22.89 2.15
CA LEU A 156 -11.88 -24.10 2.27
C LEU A 156 -13.40 -23.87 2.38
N PRO A 157 -13.90 -22.78 3.01
CA PRO A 157 -15.34 -22.50 3.03
C PRO A 157 -15.94 -22.19 1.65
N HIS A 158 -15.13 -21.73 0.71
CA HIS A 158 -15.54 -21.43 -0.66
C HIS A 158 -15.19 -22.55 -1.63
N VAL A 159 -14.11 -23.29 -1.36
CA VAL A 159 -13.57 -24.34 -2.23
C VAL A 159 -13.10 -25.52 -1.39
N SER A 160 -14.04 -26.40 -1.01
CA SER A 160 -13.78 -27.49 -0.08
C SER A 160 -12.90 -28.62 -0.62
N ASP A 161 -12.73 -28.70 -1.94
CA ASP A 161 -11.91 -29.71 -2.63
C ASP A 161 -10.48 -29.24 -2.92
N ALA A 162 -10.11 -28.04 -2.47
CA ALA A 162 -8.80 -27.46 -2.72
C ALA A 162 -7.71 -27.98 -1.79
N TRP A 163 -6.46 -27.95 -2.27
CA TRP A 163 -5.27 -28.14 -1.45
C TRP A 163 -4.15 -27.17 -1.84
N ILE A 164 -3.17 -27.02 -0.96
CA ILE A 164 -2.02 -26.14 -1.20
C ILE A 164 -0.90 -26.94 -1.88
N ASP A 165 -0.38 -26.43 -3.00
CA ASP A 165 0.91 -26.88 -3.53
C ASP A 165 2.05 -26.12 -2.83
N HIS A 166 2.62 -26.77 -1.81
CA HIS A 166 3.73 -26.21 -1.04
C HIS A 166 5.03 -26.10 -1.85
N GLU A 167 5.24 -26.91 -2.89
CA GLU A 167 6.44 -26.82 -3.74
C GLU A 167 6.40 -25.54 -4.61
N LYS A 168 5.21 -25.03 -4.93
CA LYS A 168 5.01 -23.78 -5.70
C LYS A 168 4.83 -22.53 -4.85
N THR A 169 4.82 -22.66 -3.53
CA THR A 169 4.66 -21.49 -2.63
C THR A 169 5.90 -20.60 -2.70
N LYS A 170 5.70 -19.29 -2.88
CA LYS A 170 6.78 -18.30 -3.00
C LYS A 170 6.64 -17.21 -1.97
N VAL A 171 7.77 -16.73 -1.44
CA VAL A 171 7.80 -15.53 -0.60
C VAL A 171 7.89 -14.31 -1.51
N GLY A 172 6.99 -13.35 -1.31
CA GLY A 172 6.95 -12.05 -1.95
C GLY A 172 7.01 -10.92 -0.92
N TYR A 173 7.27 -9.71 -1.39
CA TYR A 173 7.21 -8.49 -0.58
C TYR A 173 6.52 -7.38 -1.35
N GLU A 174 5.62 -6.67 -0.69
CA GLU A 174 4.90 -5.52 -1.25
C GLU A 174 4.83 -4.40 -0.21
N ILE A 175 5.08 -3.17 -0.65
CA ILE A 175 4.96 -1.97 0.20
C ILE A 175 3.80 -1.14 -0.36
N PRO A 176 2.57 -1.31 0.14
CA PRO A 176 1.43 -0.51 -0.29
C PRO A 176 1.50 0.89 0.36
N PHE A 177 2.51 1.68 0.00
CA PHE A 177 2.92 2.92 0.68
C PHE A 177 1.74 3.80 1.11
N ASN A 178 0.84 4.14 0.18
CA ASN A 178 -0.29 5.03 0.44
C ASN A 178 -1.27 4.46 1.49
N ARG A 179 -1.41 3.13 1.60
CA ARG A 179 -2.29 2.49 2.59
C ARG A 179 -1.84 2.77 4.01
N HIS A 180 -0.54 2.94 4.23
CA HIS A 180 0.02 3.24 5.55
C HIS A 180 -0.19 4.69 5.98
N PHE A 181 -0.55 5.60 5.07
CA PHE A 181 -0.79 7.01 5.38
C PHE A 181 -2.26 7.43 5.18
N TYR A 182 -3.13 6.48 4.84
CA TYR A 182 -4.55 6.74 4.68
C TYR A 182 -5.21 6.95 6.05
N VAL A 183 -5.77 8.14 6.25
CA VAL A 183 -6.64 8.47 7.39
C VAL A 183 -8.07 8.63 6.88
N PHE A 184 -8.97 7.77 7.36
CA PHE A 184 -10.38 7.86 7.02
C PHE A 184 -10.93 9.20 7.51
N THR A 185 -11.37 10.04 6.58
CA THR A 185 -12.05 11.29 6.89
C THR A 185 -13.54 11.07 6.62
N PRO A 186 -14.39 10.97 7.65
CA PRO A 186 -15.82 10.85 7.43
C PRO A 186 -16.33 12.08 6.67
N PRO A 187 -17.34 11.93 5.79
CA PRO A 187 -17.98 13.07 5.18
C PRO A 187 -18.54 14.00 6.26
N ARG A 188 -18.45 15.31 6.04
CA ARG A 188 -19.07 16.31 6.91
C ARG A 188 -20.58 16.08 6.96
N ALA A 189 -21.20 16.35 8.10
CA ALA A 189 -22.64 16.19 8.28
C ALA A 189 -23.44 17.13 7.34
N LEU A 190 -24.61 16.65 6.88
CA LEU A 190 -25.40 17.34 5.86
C LEU A 190 -25.90 18.71 6.32
N ASP A 191 -26.27 18.82 7.60
CA ASP A 191 -26.73 20.05 8.24
C ASP A 191 -25.66 21.16 8.26
N VAL A 192 -24.39 20.77 8.43
CA VAL A 192 -23.24 21.68 8.33
C VAL A 192 -23.06 22.16 6.89
N ILE A 193 -23.22 21.26 5.90
CA ILE A 193 -23.15 21.62 4.47
C ILE A 193 -24.26 22.62 4.12
N ASP A 194 -25.49 22.36 4.55
CA ASP A 194 -26.64 23.23 4.28
C ASP A 194 -26.48 24.61 4.93
N ALA A 195 -25.96 24.67 6.16
CA ALA A 195 -25.67 25.92 6.85
C ALA A 195 -24.59 26.75 6.12
N GLU A 196 -23.50 26.12 5.67
CA GLU A 196 -22.46 26.78 4.88
C GLU A 196 -22.97 27.25 3.52
N LEU A 197 -23.74 26.41 2.81
CA LEU A 197 -24.36 26.78 1.53
C LEU A 197 -25.22 28.03 1.70
N LYS A 198 -26.09 28.05 2.71
CA LYS A 198 -26.92 29.21 3.03
C LYS A 198 -26.07 30.45 3.30
N GLN A 199 -25.00 30.31 4.08
CA GLN A 199 -24.10 31.43 4.40
C GLN A 199 -23.39 31.99 3.15
N VAL A 200 -22.98 31.13 2.22
CA VAL A 200 -22.40 31.54 0.94
C VAL A 200 -23.46 32.18 0.05
N THR A 201 -24.68 31.64 -0.01
CA THR A 201 -25.80 32.23 -0.77
C THR A 201 -26.14 33.63 -0.26
N ASP A 202 -26.25 33.81 1.06
CA ASP A 202 -26.53 35.10 1.68
C ASP A 202 -25.43 36.13 1.34
N ARG A 203 -24.17 35.69 1.31
CA ARG A 203 -23.03 36.55 0.94
C ARG A 203 -23.07 36.96 -0.55
N ILE A 204 -23.43 36.04 -1.44
CA ILE A 204 -23.59 36.32 -2.87
C ILE A 204 -24.75 37.30 -3.10
N LEU A 205 -25.90 37.09 -2.45
CA LEU A 205 -27.06 37.98 -2.54
C LEU A 205 -26.73 39.40 -2.06
N ALA A 206 -25.99 39.53 -0.96
CA ALA A 206 -25.53 40.83 -0.47
C ALA A 206 -24.60 41.55 -1.46
N MET A 207 -23.71 40.82 -2.15
CA MET A 207 -22.83 41.39 -3.17
C MET A 207 -23.57 41.84 -4.43
N ILE A 208 -24.57 41.07 -4.89
CA ILE A 208 -25.39 41.43 -6.06
C ILE A 208 -26.31 42.62 -5.74
N GLY A 209 -26.89 42.65 -4.53
CA GLY A 209 -27.70 43.78 -4.06
C GLY A 209 -26.91 45.08 -3.98
N GLY A 210 -25.64 45.02 -3.56
CA GLY A 210 -24.75 46.20 -3.52
C GLY A 210 -24.26 46.71 -4.87
N LEU A 211 -24.39 45.93 -5.95
CA LEU A 211 -24.04 46.34 -7.33
C LEU A 211 -25.24 46.92 -8.10
N SER A 212 -26.44 46.77 -7.56
CA SER A 212 -27.71 47.18 -8.20
C SER A 212 -28.26 48.49 -7.63
N GLY A 213 -27.47 49.21 -6.82
CA GLY A 213 -27.83 50.47 -6.14
C GLY A 213 -26.89 51.61 -6.49
#